data_AF-A0A2G9A6B4-F1
#
_entry.id   AF-A0A2G9A6B4-F1
#
_cell.length_a   1.000
_cell.length_b   1.000
_cell.length_c   1.000
_cell.angle_alpha   90.00
_cell.angle_beta   90.00
_cell.angle_gamma   90.00
#
_symmetry.space_group_name_H-M   'P 1'
#
loop_
_entity.id
_entity.type
_entity.pdbx_description
1 polymer ?
#
loop_
_entity_poly.entity_id
_entity_poly.type
_entity_poly.pdbx_seq_one_letter_code
_entity_poly.pdbx_strand_id
1 'polypeptide(L)'
;MTKATVNTGTFASQNGTLIVDASSENTLDISGKASGDLRVYSAGSLDLINEQTAFISTGKDSTLKATGTTEGGLYQYDLTQGADGNFYFVKNTHKASNASSVIQAMAAAPANVANLQADTLSARQDAVRLSENDKGGVWIQYFGGKQKHTTAGNASYDLDVNGVMLGGDTRFMTEDGSWLAGVAMSSAKGDMTTMQSKGDTEGYSFHAYLSRQYNNGIFIDTAAQFGHYSNTADVRLMNGGGTIKADFNTNGFGAMVKGGYTWKDGNGLFIQPYAKLSALTLEGVDYQLNGVDVHSDSYNSVLGEAGTRVGYDFAVGNATVKPYLNLAALNEFSDGNKVRLGDESVNASIDGAAFRVGAGVQADITKNMGAYASLDYTKGDDIENPLQGVVGINVTW
;
A
#
# COMPACT_ATOMS: atom_id res chain seq x y z
N MET A 1 0.26 21.66 -28.80
CA MET A 1 1.61 22.25 -28.69
C MET A 1 2.29 22.11 -30.04
N THR A 2 3.16 23.04 -30.44
CA THR A 2 3.85 23.00 -31.73
C THR A 2 4.98 21.99 -31.71
N LYS A 3 4.93 21.01 -32.62
CA LYS A 3 6.04 20.10 -32.95
C LYS A 3 7.35 20.88 -33.11
N ALA A 4 8.36 20.57 -32.28
CA ALA A 4 9.70 21.08 -32.50
C ALA A 4 10.46 20.14 -33.44
N THR A 5 10.78 20.63 -34.64
CA THR A 5 11.65 19.93 -35.59
C THR A 5 12.91 20.74 -35.84
N VAL A 6 14.08 20.12 -35.63
CA VAL A 6 15.37 20.69 -35.99
C VAL A 6 15.92 19.93 -37.19
N ASN A 7 16.20 20.63 -38.28
CA ASN A 7 16.78 20.07 -39.50
C ASN A 7 18.25 20.49 -39.62
N THR A 8 19.18 19.55 -39.74
CA THR A 8 20.61 19.86 -39.95
C THR A 8 21.26 18.93 -40.98
N GLY A 9 22.29 19.44 -41.66
CA GLY A 9 23.05 18.69 -42.68
C GLY A 9 24.21 17.87 -42.11
N THR A 10 24.77 18.24 -40.96
CA THR A 10 25.81 17.44 -40.28
C THR A 10 25.71 17.69 -38.79
N PHE A 11 25.81 16.62 -38.01
CA PHE A 11 25.75 16.69 -36.55
C PHE A 11 26.92 15.92 -35.94
N ALA A 12 27.64 16.56 -35.03
CA ALA A 12 28.69 15.92 -34.26
C ALA A 12 28.51 16.28 -32.79
N SER A 13 28.49 15.28 -31.92
CA SER A 13 28.35 15.47 -30.48
C SER A 13 29.48 14.74 -29.74
N GLN A 14 30.13 15.43 -28.81
CA GLN A 14 31.16 14.84 -27.95
C GLN A 14 30.63 14.79 -26.51
N ASN A 15 29.77 13.80 -26.23
CA ASN A 15 29.02 13.69 -24.96
C ASN A 15 28.11 14.90 -24.68
N GLY A 16 27.53 15.49 -25.74
CA GLY A 16 26.56 16.56 -25.63
C GLY A 16 25.24 16.10 -24.99
N THR A 17 24.46 17.07 -24.55
CA THR A 17 23.14 16.86 -23.96
C THR A 17 22.09 17.60 -24.78
N LEU A 18 21.08 16.87 -25.26
CA LEU A 18 19.86 17.42 -25.86
C LEU A 18 18.75 17.40 -24.81
N ILE A 19 18.20 18.57 -24.50
CA ILE A 19 17.04 18.73 -23.61
C ILE A 19 15.84 19.10 -24.47
N VAL A 20 14.76 18.37 -24.32
CA VAL A 20 13.54 18.51 -25.12
C VAL A 20 12.34 18.64 -24.19
N ASP A 21 11.39 19.48 -24.56
CA ASP A 21 10.13 19.67 -23.82
C ASP A 21 9.23 18.43 -23.90
N ALA A 22 8.12 18.50 -23.15
CA ALA A 22 7.18 17.41 -23.01
C ALA A 22 6.25 17.37 -24.23
N SER A 23 6.54 16.47 -25.17
CA SER A 23 5.68 16.20 -26.32
C SER A 23 6.06 14.89 -26.99
N SER A 24 5.06 14.12 -27.40
CA SER A 24 5.21 12.86 -28.15
C SER A 24 5.56 13.06 -29.63
N GLU A 25 5.56 14.30 -30.13
CA GLU A 25 5.78 14.62 -31.55
C GLU A 25 7.14 15.25 -31.88
N ASN A 26 8.00 15.46 -30.87
CA ASN A 26 9.29 16.12 -31.07
C ASN A 26 10.26 15.26 -31.89
N THR A 27 10.99 15.90 -32.81
CA THR A 27 11.90 15.19 -33.74
C THR A 27 13.17 15.99 -34.03
N LEU A 28 14.34 15.35 -33.99
CA LEU A 28 15.60 15.86 -34.53
C LEU A 28 15.91 15.17 -35.86
N ASP A 29 15.84 15.89 -36.97
CA ASP A 29 16.10 15.34 -38.31
C ASP A 29 17.47 15.77 -38.84
N ILE A 30 18.37 14.81 -38.97
CA ILE A 30 19.74 15.01 -39.45
C ILE A 30 19.83 14.42 -40.85
N SER A 31 19.62 15.26 -41.85
CA SER A 31 19.63 14.89 -43.28
C SER A 31 20.98 14.39 -43.82
N GLY A 32 22.10 14.71 -43.14
CA GLY A 32 23.42 14.17 -43.48
C GLY A 32 24.05 13.35 -42.36
N LYS A 33 25.38 13.39 -42.20
CA LYS A 33 26.06 12.48 -41.27
C LYS A 33 25.96 12.95 -39.81
N ALA A 34 25.57 12.02 -38.94
CA ALA A 34 25.58 12.17 -37.48
C ALA A 34 26.70 11.31 -36.87
N SER A 35 27.46 11.86 -35.91
CA SER A 35 28.55 11.12 -35.25
C SER A 35 28.74 11.52 -33.79
N GLY A 36 29.36 10.61 -33.02
CA GLY A 36 29.74 10.81 -31.63
C GLY A 36 28.67 10.34 -30.65
N ASP A 37 28.67 10.86 -29.43
CA ASP A 37 27.82 10.41 -28.33
C ASP A 37 26.87 11.53 -27.87
N LEU A 38 25.59 11.21 -27.69
CA LEU A 38 24.54 12.16 -27.32
C LEU A 38 23.67 11.60 -26.18
N ARG A 39 23.46 12.41 -25.14
CA ARG A 39 22.43 12.13 -24.12
C ARG A 39 21.17 12.93 -24.40
N VAL A 40 20.02 12.28 -24.34
CA VAL A 40 18.71 12.89 -24.55
C VAL A 40 17.94 12.90 -23.24
N TYR A 41 17.51 14.09 -22.82
CA TYR A 41 16.54 14.30 -21.76
C TYR A 41 15.27 14.85 -22.40
N SER A 42 14.32 13.97 -22.68
CA SER A 42 12.98 14.36 -23.09
C SER A 42 12.09 14.44 -21.85
N ALA A 43 11.46 15.59 -21.63
CA ALA A 43 10.55 15.78 -20.52
C ALA A 43 9.35 14.82 -20.65
N GLY A 44 8.95 14.23 -19.52
CA GLY A 44 7.82 13.30 -19.45
C GLY A 44 6.49 13.98 -19.70
N SER A 45 5.50 13.22 -20.17
CA SER A 45 4.13 13.70 -20.39
C SER A 45 3.09 12.63 -20.04
N LEU A 46 1.83 13.05 -19.90
CA LEU A 46 0.70 12.10 -19.77
C LEU A 46 0.25 11.54 -21.13
N ASP A 47 0.72 12.12 -22.24
CA ASP A 47 0.40 11.66 -23.58
C ASP A 47 1.19 10.39 -23.92
N LEU A 48 0.57 9.53 -24.74
CA LEU A 48 1.26 8.34 -25.25
C LEU A 48 2.32 8.72 -26.28
N ILE A 49 3.45 8.01 -26.22
CA ILE A 49 4.51 8.14 -27.21
C ILE A 49 4.28 7.13 -28.34
N ASN A 50 4.31 7.62 -29.57
CA ASN A 50 4.24 6.77 -30.75
C ASN A 50 5.63 6.21 -31.08
N GLU A 51 5.83 4.92 -30.80
CA GLU A 51 7.11 4.23 -31.01
C GLU A 51 7.51 4.09 -32.49
N GLN A 52 6.59 4.31 -33.43
CA GLN A 52 6.88 4.28 -34.87
C GLN A 52 7.40 5.63 -35.40
N THR A 53 7.31 6.70 -34.60
CA THR A 53 7.84 8.02 -34.97
C THR A 53 9.29 8.15 -34.51
N ALA A 54 10.20 8.37 -35.46
CA ALA A 54 11.62 8.56 -35.14
C ALA A 54 11.81 9.85 -34.34
N PHE A 55 12.40 9.73 -33.15
CA PHE A 55 12.76 10.88 -32.33
C PHE A 55 14.04 11.55 -32.85
N ILE A 56 15.01 10.75 -33.31
CA ILE A 56 16.18 11.25 -34.05
C ILE A 56 16.27 10.50 -35.38
N SER A 57 16.19 11.22 -36.48
CA SER A 57 16.48 10.68 -37.81
C SER A 57 17.91 11.00 -38.21
N THR A 58 18.63 10.04 -38.80
CA THR A 58 20.02 10.25 -39.23
C THR A 58 20.24 9.82 -40.68
N GLY A 59 21.12 10.55 -41.38
CA GLY A 59 21.54 10.17 -42.73
C GLY A 59 22.37 8.89 -42.74
N LYS A 60 22.50 8.30 -43.92
CA LYS A 60 23.24 7.05 -44.14
C LYS A 60 24.69 7.13 -43.65
N ASP A 61 25.21 6.00 -43.13
CA ASP A 61 26.57 5.85 -42.59
C ASP A 61 26.86 6.73 -41.36
N SER A 62 25.82 7.14 -40.62
CA SER A 62 25.95 7.81 -39.33
C SER A 62 26.48 6.85 -38.26
N THR A 63 27.33 7.36 -37.38
CA THR A 63 27.92 6.61 -36.25
C THR A 63 27.55 7.23 -34.91
N LEU A 64 26.45 7.98 -34.87
CA LEU A 64 25.91 8.56 -33.64
C LEU A 64 25.50 7.43 -32.69
N LYS A 65 25.81 7.62 -31.41
CA LYS A 65 25.28 6.82 -30.31
C LYS A 65 24.45 7.75 -29.43
N ALA A 66 23.15 7.52 -29.38
CA ALA A 66 22.25 8.28 -28.54
C ALA A 66 21.64 7.39 -27.46
N THR A 67 21.54 7.93 -26.25
CA THR A 67 20.86 7.28 -25.12
C THR A 67 19.93 8.28 -24.46
N GLY A 68 18.80 7.83 -23.96
CA GLY A 68 17.84 8.67 -23.26
C GLY A 68 16.71 7.85 -22.68
N THR A 69 16.00 8.44 -21.74
CA THR A 69 14.78 7.88 -21.16
C THR A 69 13.73 8.97 -21.09
N THR A 70 12.46 8.60 -21.13
CA THR A 70 11.32 9.50 -20.90
C THR A 70 10.12 8.69 -20.44
N GLU A 71 9.00 9.33 -20.21
CA GLU A 71 7.72 8.69 -19.93
C GLU A 71 6.57 9.29 -20.75
N GLY A 72 5.59 8.45 -21.01
CA GLY A 72 4.36 8.80 -21.73
C GLY A 72 3.20 7.95 -21.25
N GLY A 73 2.15 8.60 -20.75
CA GLY A 73 1.01 7.92 -20.13
C GLY A 73 1.46 7.03 -18.96
N LEU A 74 1.18 5.73 -19.04
CA LEU A 74 1.45 4.78 -17.96
C LEU A 74 2.82 4.10 -17.98
N TYR A 75 3.66 4.38 -18.99
CA TYR A 75 4.91 3.65 -19.21
C TYR A 75 6.13 4.56 -19.36
N GLN A 76 7.29 4.03 -18.99
CA GLN A 76 8.59 4.61 -19.37
C GLN A 76 9.05 4.09 -20.74
N TYR A 77 9.89 4.88 -21.41
CA TYR A 77 10.44 4.56 -22.72
C TYR A 77 11.95 4.77 -22.73
N ASP A 78 12.67 3.86 -23.38
CA ASP A 78 14.12 3.90 -23.59
C ASP A 78 14.43 4.28 -25.04
N LEU A 79 15.36 5.20 -25.25
CA LEU A 79 15.79 5.59 -26.59
C LEU A 79 16.67 4.49 -27.19
N THR A 80 16.20 3.89 -28.28
CA THR A 80 16.82 2.73 -28.93
C THR A 80 17.05 3.00 -30.41
N GLN A 81 18.19 2.52 -30.94
CA GLN A 81 18.47 2.62 -32.37
C GLN A 81 17.78 1.51 -33.16
N GLY A 82 17.00 1.89 -34.17
CA GLY A 82 16.36 0.99 -35.12
C GLY A 82 17.32 0.48 -36.20
N ALA A 83 16.88 -0.53 -36.96
CA ALA A 83 17.66 -1.12 -38.04
C ALA A 83 17.90 -0.16 -39.22
N ASP A 84 17.08 0.88 -39.35
CA ASP A 84 17.22 1.96 -40.31
C ASP A 84 18.24 3.04 -39.87
N GLY A 85 18.81 2.90 -38.67
CA GLY A 85 19.79 3.82 -38.09
C GLY A 85 19.18 4.98 -37.31
N ASN A 86 17.85 5.12 -37.32
CA ASN A 86 17.13 6.16 -36.57
C ASN A 86 16.94 5.76 -35.10
N PHE A 87 16.60 6.70 -34.23
CA PHE A 87 16.37 6.47 -32.81
C PHE A 87 14.92 6.69 -32.44
N TYR A 88 14.37 5.74 -31.70
CA TYR A 88 12.97 5.67 -31.29
C TYR A 88 12.90 5.53 -29.79
N PHE A 89 11.91 6.18 -29.17
CA PHE A 89 11.54 5.85 -27.81
C PHE A 89 10.68 4.59 -27.84
N VAL A 90 11.23 3.50 -27.31
CA VAL A 90 10.59 2.17 -27.28
C VAL A 90 10.10 1.90 -25.86
N LYS A 91 8.88 1.39 -25.72
CA LYS A 91 8.24 1.18 -24.41
C LYS A 91 9.01 0.16 -23.59
N ASN A 92 9.27 0.50 -22.32
CA ASN A 92 9.79 -0.42 -21.33
C ASN A 92 8.62 -1.02 -20.52
N THR A 93 8.18 -2.20 -20.91
CA THR A 93 7.02 -2.89 -20.30
C THR A 93 7.25 -3.32 -18.85
N HIS A 94 8.47 -3.22 -18.33
CA HIS A 94 8.82 -3.61 -16.96
C HIS A 94 8.97 -2.40 -16.03
N LYS A 95 8.70 -1.17 -16.50
CA LYS A 95 8.82 0.06 -15.70
C LYS A 95 7.58 0.92 -15.83
N ALA A 96 6.87 1.07 -14.71
CA ALA A 96 5.82 2.06 -14.58
C ALA A 96 6.38 3.48 -14.78
N SER A 97 5.62 4.37 -15.44
CA SER A 97 5.92 5.80 -15.40
C SER A 97 5.78 6.36 -13.98
N ASN A 98 6.33 7.55 -13.72
CA ASN A 98 6.12 8.25 -12.46
C ASN A 98 4.62 8.49 -12.21
N ALA A 99 3.86 8.84 -13.25
CA ALA A 99 2.40 8.99 -13.16
C ALA A 99 1.71 7.66 -12.83
N SER A 100 2.06 6.59 -13.54
CA SER A 100 1.54 5.23 -13.30
C SER A 100 1.82 4.77 -11.88
N SER A 101 3.03 5.01 -11.39
CA SER A 101 3.43 4.62 -10.04
C SER A 101 2.60 5.33 -8.98
N VAL A 102 2.32 6.63 -9.16
CA VAL A 102 1.48 7.39 -8.24
C VAL A 102 0.02 6.95 -8.30
N ILE A 103 -0.60 6.82 -9.48
CA ILE A 103 -2.02 6.46 -9.53
C ILE A 103 -2.30 5.06 -8.99
N GLN A 104 -1.39 4.11 -9.20
CA GLN A 104 -1.49 2.76 -8.64
C GLN A 104 -1.32 2.80 -7.12
N ALA A 105 -0.33 3.55 -6.62
CA ALA A 105 -0.10 3.69 -5.19
C ALA A 105 -1.26 4.44 -4.50
N MET A 106 -1.85 5.47 -5.12
CA MET A 106 -3.02 6.17 -4.60
C MET A 106 -4.26 5.28 -4.55
N ALA A 107 -4.42 4.32 -5.47
CA ALA A 107 -5.51 3.35 -5.42
C ALA A 107 -5.32 2.34 -4.27
N ALA A 108 -4.09 1.89 -4.01
CA ALA A 108 -3.79 0.85 -3.02
C ALA A 108 -3.58 1.37 -1.58
N ALA A 109 -2.99 2.56 -1.42
CA ALA A 109 -2.64 3.11 -0.11
C ALA A 109 -3.82 3.25 0.87
N PRO A 110 -5.02 3.72 0.47
CA PRO A 110 -6.16 3.80 1.38
C PRO A 110 -6.61 2.41 1.85
N ALA A 111 -6.49 1.39 1.00
CA ALA A 111 -6.83 0.02 1.36
C ALA A 111 -5.85 -0.54 2.40
N ASN A 112 -4.56 -0.21 2.27
CA ASN A 112 -3.56 -0.58 3.28
C ASN A 112 -3.79 0.11 4.63
N VAL A 113 -4.18 1.39 4.63
CA VAL A 113 -4.58 2.10 5.85
C VAL A 113 -5.81 1.44 6.48
N ALA A 114 -6.82 1.11 5.67
CA ALA A 114 -8.04 0.44 6.12
C ALA A 114 -7.75 -0.96 6.72
N ASN A 115 -6.85 -1.73 6.11
CA ASN A 115 -6.40 -3.03 6.62
C ASN A 115 -5.64 -2.89 7.95
N LEU A 116 -4.79 -1.87 8.10
CA LEU A 116 -4.09 -1.61 9.37
C LEU A 116 -5.06 -1.20 10.49
N GLN A 117 -6.11 -0.44 10.17
CA GLN A 117 -7.20 -0.14 11.10
C GLN A 117 -7.93 -1.44 11.53
N ALA A 118 -8.22 -2.35 10.60
CA ALA A 118 -8.82 -3.66 10.89
C ALA A 118 -7.93 -4.52 11.81
N ASP A 119 -6.63 -4.61 11.52
CA ASP A 119 -5.66 -5.36 12.33
C ASP A 119 -5.52 -4.75 13.74
N THR A 120 -5.59 -3.42 13.87
CA THR A 120 -5.60 -2.72 15.17
C THR A 120 -6.84 -3.09 16.00
N LEU A 121 -8.01 -3.22 15.38
CA LEU A 121 -9.20 -3.69 16.08
C LEU A 121 -9.06 -5.17 16.50
N SER A 122 -8.50 -6.02 15.63
CA SER A 122 -8.22 -7.42 15.98
C SER A 122 -7.26 -7.52 17.17
N ALA A 123 -6.31 -6.60 17.32
CA ALA A 123 -5.42 -6.54 18.48
C ALA A 123 -6.18 -6.27 19.80
N ARG A 124 -7.22 -5.42 19.78
CA ARG A 124 -8.11 -5.22 20.94
C ARG A 124 -8.86 -6.51 21.28
N GLN A 125 -9.46 -7.18 20.30
CA GLN A 125 -10.22 -8.42 20.54
C GLN A 125 -9.31 -9.51 21.14
N ASP A 126 -8.09 -9.61 20.63
CA ASP A 126 -7.07 -10.48 21.17
C ASP A 126 -6.69 -10.13 22.62
N ALA A 127 -6.51 -8.84 22.92
CA ALA A 127 -6.13 -8.37 24.26
C ALA A 127 -7.22 -8.68 25.30
N VAL A 128 -8.50 -8.47 24.97
CA VAL A 128 -9.62 -8.83 25.88
C VAL A 128 -9.63 -10.33 26.15
N ARG A 129 -9.44 -11.15 25.11
CA ARG A 129 -9.46 -12.62 25.22
C ARG A 129 -8.35 -13.15 26.14
N LEU A 130 -7.20 -12.49 26.16
CA LEU A 130 -6.06 -12.85 27.01
C LEU A 130 -6.16 -12.30 28.44
N SER A 131 -7.17 -11.48 28.77
CA SER A 131 -7.39 -10.97 30.12
C SER A 131 -8.60 -11.62 30.78
N GLU A 132 -8.40 -12.07 32.02
CA GLU A 132 -9.48 -12.53 32.89
C GLU A 132 -10.16 -11.36 33.62
N ASN A 133 -9.44 -10.24 33.77
CA ASN A 133 -9.92 -9.04 34.44
C ASN A 133 -10.66 -8.09 33.49
N ASP A 134 -10.43 -8.21 32.18
CA ASP A 134 -11.11 -7.39 31.17
C ASP A 134 -12.53 -7.92 30.90
N LYS A 135 -13.52 -7.22 31.47
CA LYS A 135 -14.95 -7.48 31.30
C LYS A 135 -15.59 -6.51 30.30
N GLY A 136 -14.79 -5.88 29.47
CA GLY A 136 -15.19 -4.72 28.72
C GLY A 136 -14.75 -3.44 29.39
N GLY A 137 -14.71 -2.38 28.60
CA GLY A 137 -14.09 -1.12 28.98
C GLY A 137 -14.21 -0.05 27.93
N VAL A 138 -13.57 1.07 28.25
CA VAL A 138 -13.14 2.05 27.25
C VAL A 138 -11.67 1.84 27.01
N TRP A 139 -11.25 1.95 25.75
CA TRP A 139 -9.86 1.72 25.36
C TRP A 139 -9.42 2.71 24.29
N ILE A 140 -8.11 2.89 24.22
CA ILE A 140 -7.43 3.68 23.19
C ILE A 140 -6.19 2.94 22.73
N GLN A 141 -5.91 3.02 21.44
CA GLN A 141 -4.77 2.43 20.78
C GLN A 141 -4.09 3.46 19.89
N TYR A 142 -2.77 3.53 19.95
CA TYR A 142 -1.95 4.09 18.89
C TYR A 142 -1.49 2.95 17.99
N PHE A 143 -1.51 3.16 16.68
CA PHE A 143 -1.02 2.20 15.71
C PHE A 143 -0.24 2.90 14.61
N GLY A 144 0.67 2.18 13.97
CA GLY A 144 1.40 2.70 12.84
C GLY A 144 2.46 1.75 12.34
N GLY A 145 3.15 2.17 11.30
CA GLY A 145 4.24 1.40 10.73
C GLY A 145 4.62 1.85 9.34
N LYS A 146 5.77 1.34 8.91
CA LYS A 146 6.26 1.49 7.55
C LYS A 146 5.84 0.28 6.72
N GLN A 147 5.37 0.57 5.51
CA GLN A 147 4.93 -0.41 4.53
C GLN A 147 5.64 -0.13 3.22
N LYS A 148 6.10 -1.19 2.55
CA LYS A 148 6.69 -1.14 1.22
C LYS A 148 5.95 -2.13 0.36
N HIS A 149 5.45 -1.66 -0.76
CA HIS A 149 4.61 -2.45 -1.63
C HIS A 149 5.05 -2.30 -3.08
N THR A 150 4.86 -3.37 -3.84
CA THR A 150 4.91 -3.32 -5.30
C THR A 150 3.58 -3.82 -5.82
N THR A 151 2.98 -3.10 -6.77
CA THR A 151 1.74 -3.54 -7.40
C THR A 151 2.03 -4.47 -8.57
N ALA A 152 1.03 -5.24 -8.99
CA ALA A 152 1.09 -6.08 -10.19
C ALA A 152 1.44 -5.29 -11.49
N GLY A 153 1.15 -3.99 -11.52
CA GLY A 153 1.54 -3.05 -12.57
C GLY A 153 2.94 -2.42 -12.39
N ASN A 154 3.81 -3.04 -11.59
CA ASN A 154 5.20 -2.65 -11.33
C ASN A 154 5.38 -1.27 -10.69
N ALA A 155 4.39 -0.79 -9.93
CA ALA A 155 4.54 0.43 -9.13
C ALA A 155 5.04 0.09 -7.73
N SER A 156 6.26 0.53 -7.39
CA SER A 156 6.78 0.40 -6.03
C SER A 156 6.60 1.68 -5.24
N TYR A 157 6.13 1.58 -4.01
CA TYR A 157 5.93 2.72 -3.12
C TYR A 157 6.17 2.37 -1.65
N ASP A 158 6.58 3.38 -0.91
CA ASP A 158 6.67 3.36 0.55
C ASP A 158 5.44 4.10 1.12
N LEU A 159 4.87 3.57 2.19
CA LEU A 159 3.75 4.16 2.92
C LEU A 159 4.03 4.12 4.42
N ASP A 160 4.13 5.30 5.04
CA ASP A 160 4.34 5.46 6.47
C ASP A 160 3.00 5.86 7.11
N VAL A 161 2.42 4.97 7.92
CA VAL A 161 1.08 5.16 8.51
C VAL A 161 1.19 5.41 10.01
N ASN A 162 0.40 6.36 10.51
CA ASN A 162 0.16 6.55 11.93
C ASN A 162 -1.31 6.84 12.20
N GLY A 163 -1.85 6.29 13.29
CA GLY A 163 -3.24 6.50 13.65
C GLY A 163 -3.53 6.24 15.11
N VAL A 164 -4.73 6.66 15.50
CA VAL A 164 -5.30 6.43 16.82
C VAL A 164 -6.67 5.80 16.63
N MET A 165 -6.97 4.78 17.43
CA MET A 165 -8.28 4.15 17.51
C MET A 165 -8.75 4.19 18.95
N LEU A 166 -10.02 4.53 19.16
CA LEU A 166 -10.66 4.50 20.48
C LEU A 166 -11.99 3.77 20.37
N GLY A 167 -12.37 3.07 21.44
CA GLY A 167 -13.58 2.29 21.42
C GLY A 167 -14.09 1.95 22.80
N GLY A 168 -15.24 1.29 22.79
CA GLY A 168 -15.88 0.77 23.99
C GLY A 168 -16.55 -0.57 23.70
N ASP A 169 -16.39 -1.52 24.61
CA ASP A 169 -16.96 -2.85 24.49
C ASP A 169 -17.45 -3.39 25.83
N THR A 170 -18.46 -4.25 25.78
CA THR A 170 -18.97 -4.98 26.95
C THR A 170 -18.82 -6.48 26.79
N ARG A 171 -18.29 -7.11 27.84
CA ARG A 171 -18.22 -8.57 27.95
C ARG A 171 -19.37 -9.10 28.79
N PHE A 172 -20.15 -10.01 28.22
CA PHE A 172 -21.27 -10.69 28.85
C PHE A 172 -20.90 -12.15 29.09
N MET A 173 -21.00 -12.60 30.34
CA MET A 173 -20.76 -14.01 30.69
C MET A 173 -22.03 -14.84 30.43
N THR A 174 -21.83 -16.07 29.98
CA THR A 174 -22.87 -17.07 29.68
C THR A 174 -22.45 -18.43 30.27
N GLU A 175 -23.37 -19.39 30.35
CA GLU A 175 -23.06 -20.72 30.93
C GLU A 175 -21.92 -21.45 30.20
N ASP A 176 -21.81 -21.25 28.89
CA ASP A 176 -20.88 -21.93 27.99
C ASP A 176 -19.71 -21.03 27.51
N GLY A 177 -19.54 -19.83 28.08
CA GLY A 177 -18.47 -18.93 27.69
C GLY A 177 -18.75 -17.44 27.93
N SER A 178 -18.26 -16.57 27.04
CA SER A 178 -18.52 -15.13 27.05
C SER A 178 -18.71 -14.55 25.67
N TRP A 179 -19.52 -13.49 25.58
CA TRP A 179 -19.61 -12.60 24.42
C TRP A 179 -18.91 -11.28 24.72
N LEU A 180 -18.31 -10.65 23.72
CA LEU A 180 -17.82 -9.28 23.76
C LEU A 180 -18.48 -8.53 22.60
N ALA A 181 -19.16 -7.42 22.85
CA ALA A 181 -19.73 -6.57 21.81
C ALA A 181 -19.27 -5.13 21.99
N GLY A 182 -18.87 -4.48 20.90
CA GLY A 182 -18.36 -3.12 20.98
C GLY A 182 -18.35 -2.36 19.66
N VAL A 183 -17.96 -1.10 19.79
CA VAL A 183 -17.76 -0.17 18.67
C VAL A 183 -16.46 0.59 18.85
N ALA A 184 -15.86 0.99 17.75
CA ALA A 184 -14.64 1.79 17.74
C ALA A 184 -14.65 2.82 16.60
N MET A 185 -13.86 3.87 16.77
CA MET A 185 -13.58 4.85 15.72
C MET A 185 -12.07 5.07 15.63
N SER A 186 -11.57 5.32 14.43
CA SER A 186 -10.16 5.65 14.22
C SER A 186 -9.96 6.84 13.28
N SER A 187 -8.82 7.49 13.48
CA SER A 187 -8.25 8.47 12.56
C SER A 187 -6.84 7.99 12.21
N ALA A 188 -6.48 8.00 10.94
CA ALA A 188 -5.16 7.62 10.44
C ALA A 188 -4.70 8.58 9.36
N LYS A 189 -3.38 8.80 9.31
CA LYS A 189 -2.70 9.46 8.20
C LYS A 189 -1.64 8.51 7.64
N GLY A 190 -1.54 8.45 6.32
CA GLY A 190 -0.50 7.75 5.60
C GLY A 190 0.25 8.70 4.69
N ASP A 191 1.58 8.75 4.83
CA ASP A 191 2.46 9.50 3.94
C ASP A 191 3.04 8.52 2.91
N MET A 192 2.71 8.72 1.64
CA MET A 192 3.09 7.87 0.52
C MET A 192 4.23 8.50 -0.27
N THR A 193 5.25 7.72 -0.61
CA THR A 193 6.31 8.14 -1.54
C THR A 193 6.54 7.10 -2.61
N THR A 194 6.69 7.55 -3.84
CA THR A 194 7.01 6.68 -4.97
C THR A 194 7.83 7.45 -5.99
N MET A 195 8.97 6.88 -6.39
CA MET A 195 9.92 7.54 -7.28
C MET A 195 10.28 8.96 -6.79
N GLN A 196 9.94 10.01 -7.54
CA GLN A 196 10.15 11.41 -7.17
C GLN A 196 8.86 12.13 -6.74
N SER A 197 7.80 11.37 -6.50
CA SER A 197 6.47 11.83 -6.19
C SER A 197 6.11 11.50 -4.74
N LYS A 198 5.14 12.24 -4.21
CA LYS A 198 4.63 12.07 -2.85
C LYS A 198 3.12 12.19 -2.85
N GLY A 199 2.48 11.62 -1.84
CA GLY A 199 1.06 11.81 -1.58
C GLY A 199 0.72 11.57 -0.12
N ASP A 200 -0.49 11.95 0.22
CA ASP A 200 -1.05 11.84 1.57
C ASP A 200 -2.39 11.14 1.46
N THR A 201 -2.66 10.22 2.40
CA THR A 201 -3.97 9.59 2.59
C THR A 201 -4.43 9.82 4.03
N GLU A 202 -5.63 10.37 4.20
CA GLU A 202 -6.23 10.62 5.52
C GLU A 202 -7.52 9.82 5.63
N GLY A 203 -7.61 8.97 6.65
CA GLY A 203 -8.70 8.01 6.81
C GLY A 203 -9.39 8.10 8.16
N TYR A 204 -10.71 8.28 8.15
CA TYR A 204 -11.56 8.14 9.33
C TYR A 204 -12.43 6.90 9.18
N SER A 205 -12.48 6.05 10.21
CA SER A 205 -13.30 4.84 10.14
C SER A 205 -14.07 4.56 11.42
N PHE A 206 -15.20 3.88 11.25
CA PHE A 206 -16.06 3.35 12.29
C PHE A 206 -16.07 1.83 12.20
N HIS A 207 -16.07 1.17 13.35
CA HIS A 207 -16.03 -0.27 13.49
C HIS A 207 -17.10 -0.76 14.45
N ALA A 208 -17.71 -1.90 14.13
CA ALA A 208 -18.55 -2.66 15.05
C ALA A 208 -18.01 -4.09 15.11
N TYR A 209 -17.96 -4.68 16.30
CA TYR A 209 -17.36 -6.00 16.50
C TYR A 209 -18.09 -6.83 17.54
N LEU A 210 -17.98 -8.14 17.35
CA LEU A 210 -18.55 -9.16 18.21
C LEU A 210 -17.55 -10.31 18.32
N SER A 211 -17.19 -10.69 19.55
CA SER A 211 -16.38 -11.87 19.83
C SER A 211 -17.13 -12.86 20.70
N ARG A 212 -16.97 -14.14 20.40
CA ARG A 212 -17.46 -15.27 21.18
C ARG A 212 -16.27 -16.08 21.66
N GLN A 213 -16.20 -16.35 22.95
CA GLN A 213 -15.24 -17.27 23.55
C GLN A 213 -16.00 -18.35 24.29
N TYR A 214 -15.71 -19.61 24.00
CA TYR A 214 -16.30 -20.77 24.65
C TYR A 214 -15.41 -21.29 25.77
N ASN A 215 -16.01 -21.91 26.80
CA ASN A 215 -15.28 -22.48 27.94
C ASN A 215 -14.29 -23.58 27.53
N ASN A 216 -14.51 -24.25 26.39
CA ASN A 216 -13.61 -25.27 25.88
C ASN A 216 -12.35 -24.69 25.22
N GLY A 217 -12.24 -23.37 25.04
CA GLY A 217 -11.11 -22.67 24.44
C GLY A 217 -11.37 -22.17 23.02
N ILE A 218 -12.42 -22.62 22.33
CA ILE A 218 -12.77 -22.12 20.99
C ILE A 218 -13.13 -20.64 21.06
N PHE A 219 -12.71 -19.85 20.08
CA PHE A 219 -13.15 -18.47 19.93
C PHE A 219 -13.46 -18.12 18.48
N ILE A 220 -14.34 -17.13 18.31
CA ILE A 220 -14.70 -16.52 17.03
C ILE A 220 -14.79 -15.01 17.25
N ASP A 221 -13.99 -14.25 16.52
CA ASP A 221 -14.05 -12.81 16.43
C ASP A 221 -14.66 -12.41 15.10
N THR A 222 -15.48 -11.38 15.11
CA THR A 222 -16.05 -10.75 13.91
C THR A 222 -15.96 -9.25 14.03
N ALA A 223 -15.77 -8.59 12.89
CA ALA A 223 -15.81 -7.13 12.81
C ALA A 223 -16.36 -6.69 11.45
N ALA A 224 -16.98 -5.52 11.44
CA ALA A 224 -17.32 -4.78 10.24
C ALA A 224 -16.79 -3.35 10.36
N GLN A 225 -16.32 -2.80 9.26
CA GLN A 225 -15.76 -1.46 9.19
C GLN A 225 -16.36 -0.65 8.05
N PHE A 226 -16.51 0.64 8.30
CA PHE A 226 -16.81 1.65 7.29
C PHE A 226 -15.81 2.79 7.45
N GLY A 227 -15.23 3.27 6.35
CA GLY A 227 -14.25 4.34 6.36
C GLY A 227 -14.44 5.35 5.23
N HIS A 228 -13.98 6.56 5.46
CA HIS A 228 -13.86 7.62 4.45
C HIS A 228 -12.41 8.04 4.35
N TYR A 229 -11.88 8.09 3.13
CA TYR A 229 -10.47 8.33 2.84
C TYR A 229 -10.32 9.48 1.85
N SER A 230 -9.59 10.52 2.26
CA SER A 230 -9.19 11.64 1.43
C SER A 230 -7.75 11.44 0.97
N ASN A 231 -7.50 11.60 -0.33
CA ASN A 231 -6.22 11.31 -0.94
C ASN A 231 -5.74 12.48 -1.77
N THR A 232 -4.47 12.83 -1.64
CA THR A 232 -3.82 13.86 -2.45
C THR A 232 -2.45 13.39 -2.91
N ALA A 233 -1.97 13.88 -4.05
CA ALA A 233 -0.62 13.61 -4.50
C ALA A 233 -0.03 14.74 -5.35
N ASP A 234 1.28 14.90 -5.22
CA ASP A 234 2.12 15.70 -6.11
C ASP A 234 2.89 14.71 -7.03
N VAL A 235 2.41 14.55 -8.25
CA VAL A 235 2.99 13.69 -9.30
C VAL A 235 4.10 14.46 -10.01
N ARG A 236 5.35 14.03 -9.86
CA ARG A 236 6.48 14.65 -10.56
C ARG A 236 6.81 13.87 -11.83
N LEU A 237 6.61 14.51 -12.98
CA LEU A 237 6.95 13.89 -14.26
C LEU A 237 8.47 13.84 -14.48
N MET A 238 8.94 12.84 -15.24
CA MET A 238 10.35 12.66 -15.56
C MET A 238 10.95 13.87 -16.27
N ASN A 239 12.26 14.05 -16.11
CA ASN A 239 13.08 14.97 -16.89
C ASN A 239 12.56 16.43 -16.98
N GLY A 240 11.88 16.90 -15.93
CA GLY A 240 11.39 18.28 -15.87
C GLY A 240 10.03 18.52 -16.53
N GLY A 241 9.24 17.48 -16.78
CA GLY A 241 7.85 17.58 -17.27
C GLY A 241 6.88 18.30 -16.31
N GLY A 242 7.35 18.65 -15.11
CA GLY A 242 6.61 19.43 -14.13
C GLY A 242 6.04 18.60 -12.99
N THR A 243 5.20 19.23 -12.17
CA THR A 243 4.48 18.59 -11.08
C THR A 243 2.98 18.79 -11.28
N ILE A 244 2.23 17.68 -11.26
CA ILE A 244 0.79 17.63 -11.44
C ILE A 244 0.17 17.23 -10.09
N LYS A 245 -0.94 17.88 -9.73
CA LYS A 245 -1.70 17.52 -8.54
C LYS A 245 -2.80 16.53 -8.87
N ALA A 246 -3.05 15.61 -7.95
CA ALA A 246 -4.24 14.77 -7.93
C ALA A 246 -4.87 14.82 -6.55
N ASP A 247 -6.20 14.77 -6.51
CA ASP A 247 -6.96 14.57 -5.30
C ASP A 247 -8.25 13.79 -5.59
N PHE A 248 -8.65 12.95 -4.64
CA PHE A 248 -9.95 12.27 -4.66
C PHE A 248 -10.33 11.80 -3.25
N ASN A 249 -11.62 11.53 -3.08
CA ASN A 249 -12.15 10.89 -1.88
C ASN A 249 -12.79 9.56 -2.23
N THR A 250 -12.64 8.55 -1.37
CA THR A 250 -13.31 7.24 -1.53
C THR A 250 -13.85 6.76 -0.19
N ASN A 251 -14.92 5.96 -0.22
CA ASN A 251 -15.41 5.25 0.95
C ASN A 251 -15.01 3.78 0.90
N GLY A 252 -14.81 3.19 2.07
CA GLY A 252 -14.42 1.80 2.23
C GLY A 252 -15.36 1.03 3.13
N PHE A 253 -15.59 -0.24 2.79
CA PHE A 253 -16.39 -1.18 3.55
C PHE A 253 -15.59 -2.46 3.73
N GLY A 254 -15.52 -2.98 4.95
CA GLY A 254 -14.81 -4.22 5.21
C GLY A 254 -15.48 -5.07 6.27
N ALA A 255 -15.15 -6.35 6.26
CA ALA A 255 -15.59 -7.32 7.24
C ALA A 255 -14.45 -8.32 7.52
N MET A 256 -14.41 -8.82 8.74
CA MET A 256 -13.42 -9.80 9.18
C MET A 256 -14.08 -10.88 10.03
N VAL A 257 -13.60 -12.10 9.88
CA VAL A 257 -13.85 -13.21 10.78
C VAL A 257 -12.54 -13.89 11.14
N LYS A 258 -12.31 -14.15 12.44
CA LYS A 258 -11.16 -14.87 12.96
C LYS A 258 -11.63 -15.96 13.90
N GLY A 259 -11.31 -17.21 13.61
CA GLY A 259 -11.65 -18.36 14.44
C GLY A 259 -10.39 -19.04 14.94
N GLY A 260 -10.41 -19.55 16.17
CA GLY A 260 -9.26 -20.26 16.71
C GLY A 260 -9.57 -21.02 17.99
N TYR A 261 -8.49 -21.50 18.61
CA TYR A 261 -8.56 -22.30 19.83
C TYR A 261 -7.52 -21.79 20.82
N THR A 262 -7.91 -21.51 22.06
CA THR A 262 -6.99 -21.16 23.14
C THR A 262 -6.75 -22.39 24.00
N TRP A 263 -5.55 -22.95 23.88
CA TRP A 263 -5.04 -23.94 24.82
C TRP A 263 -4.23 -23.24 25.90
N LYS A 264 -4.44 -23.60 27.16
CA LYS A 264 -3.61 -23.18 28.30
C LYS A 264 -3.18 -24.41 29.08
N ASP A 265 -1.93 -24.42 29.53
CA ASP A 265 -1.46 -25.40 30.50
C ASP A 265 -1.68 -24.91 31.95
N GLY A 266 -1.39 -25.76 32.93
CA GLY A 266 -1.49 -25.39 34.34
C GLY A 266 -0.34 -24.53 34.88
N ASN A 267 0.68 -24.24 34.06
CA ASN A 267 1.90 -23.53 34.48
C ASN A 267 1.99 -22.11 33.93
N GLY A 268 1.11 -21.73 33.00
CA GLY A 268 1.01 -20.39 32.41
C GLY A 268 1.28 -20.34 30.91
N LEU A 269 1.71 -21.44 30.27
CA LEU A 269 1.88 -21.49 28.81
C LEU A 269 0.52 -21.46 28.13
N PHE A 270 0.38 -20.61 27.11
CA PHE A 270 -0.78 -20.60 26.24
C PHE A 270 -0.39 -20.66 24.76
N ILE A 271 -1.22 -21.34 23.97
CA ILE A 271 -1.07 -21.49 22.53
C ILE A 271 -2.43 -21.22 21.88
N GLN A 272 -2.43 -20.35 20.87
CA GLN A 272 -3.62 -19.92 20.14
C GLN A 272 -3.42 -20.07 18.63
N PRO A 273 -3.59 -21.27 18.04
CA PRO A 273 -3.75 -21.40 16.60
C PRO A 273 -5.06 -20.73 16.15
N TYR A 274 -5.03 -20.10 14.98
CA TYR A 274 -6.18 -19.42 14.40
C TYR A 274 -6.13 -19.37 12.87
N ALA A 275 -7.29 -19.12 12.28
CA ALA A 275 -7.45 -18.70 10.90
C ALA A 275 -8.29 -17.41 10.87
N LYS A 276 -7.94 -16.49 9.99
CA LYS A 276 -8.61 -15.19 9.78
C LYS A 276 -8.89 -15.02 8.29
N LEU A 277 -10.06 -14.48 7.98
CA LEU A 277 -10.43 -14.03 6.65
C LEU A 277 -10.95 -12.60 6.77
N SER A 278 -10.36 -11.70 5.99
CA SER A 278 -10.78 -10.31 5.89
C SER A 278 -11.14 -9.98 4.45
N ALA A 279 -12.20 -9.21 4.26
CA ALA A 279 -12.58 -8.66 2.97
C ALA A 279 -12.75 -7.14 3.10
N LEU A 280 -12.27 -6.40 2.10
CA LEU A 280 -12.33 -4.95 2.03
C LEU A 280 -12.64 -4.54 0.59
N THR A 281 -13.55 -3.57 0.43
CA THR A 281 -13.84 -2.92 -0.84
C THR A 281 -13.82 -1.41 -0.63
N LEU A 282 -13.05 -0.69 -1.45
CA LEU A 282 -13.14 0.74 -1.64
C LEU A 282 -13.95 1.05 -2.89
N GLU A 283 -14.76 2.10 -2.83
CA GLU A 283 -15.53 2.58 -3.98
C GLU A 283 -14.60 3.05 -5.10
N GLY A 284 -15.03 2.81 -6.34
CA GLY A 284 -14.35 3.34 -7.52
C GLY A 284 -14.47 4.86 -7.59
N VAL A 285 -13.47 5.50 -8.20
CA VAL A 285 -13.36 6.96 -8.23
C VAL A 285 -12.90 7.44 -9.59
N ASP A 286 -13.42 8.60 -9.99
CA ASP A 286 -12.98 9.37 -11.15
C ASP A 286 -12.32 10.66 -10.67
N TYR A 287 -11.13 10.97 -11.18
CA TYR A 287 -10.41 12.20 -10.89
C TYR A 287 -9.54 12.62 -12.07
N GLN A 288 -8.94 13.81 -12.00
CA GLN A 288 -8.14 14.35 -13.12
C GLN A 288 -6.68 14.58 -12.74
N LEU A 289 -5.80 14.29 -13.71
CA LEU A 289 -4.39 14.68 -13.71
C LEU A 289 -4.17 15.70 -14.84
N ASN A 290 -4.11 16.99 -14.50
CA ASN A 290 -3.89 18.07 -15.48
C ASN A 290 -4.83 18.01 -16.70
N GLY A 291 -6.12 17.72 -16.47
CA GLY A 291 -7.14 17.61 -17.51
C GLY A 291 -7.24 16.26 -18.21
N VAL A 292 -6.42 15.26 -17.84
CA VAL A 292 -6.56 13.87 -18.27
C VAL A 292 -7.34 13.09 -17.22
N ASP A 293 -8.41 12.40 -17.64
CA ASP A 293 -9.24 11.61 -16.73
C ASP A 293 -8.52 10.33 -16.28
N VAL A 294 -8.61 10.07 -14.98
CA VAL A 294 -8.19 8.82 -14.32
C VAL A 294 -9.43 8.15 -13.78
N HIS A 295 -9.65 6.90 -14.19
CA HIS A 295 -10.71 6.06 -13.68
C HIS A 295 -10.11 4.92 -12.86
N SER A 296 -10.33 4.94 -11.55
CA SER A 296 -10.01 3.81 -10.68
C SER A 296 -11.27 2.97 -10.49
N ASP A 297 -11.20 1.69 -10.85
CA ASP A 297 -12.23 0.73 -10.45
C ASP A 297 -12.26 0.62 -8.92
N SER A 298 -13.28 -0.04 -8.38
CA SER A 298 -13.31 -0.41 -6.96
C SER A 298 -12.06 -1.18 -6.57
N TYR A 299 -11.43 -0.81 -5.45
CA TYR A 299 -10.30 -1.57 -4.91
C TYR A 299 -10.79 -2.65 -3.95
N ASN A 300 -10.57 -3.90 -4.28
CA ASN A 300 -10.95 -5.07 -3.49
C ASN A 300 -9.72 -5.75 -2.90
N SER A 301 -9.85 -6.23 -1.66
CA SER A 301 -8.88 -7.07 -0.95
C SER A 301 -9.64 -8.21 -0.26
N VAL A 302 -9.10 -9.42 -0.38
CA VAL A 302 -9.56 -10.63 0.30
C VAL A 302 -8.31 -11.30 0.87
N LEU A 303 -8.06 -11.07 2.15
CA LEU A 303 -6.87 -11.53 2.85
C LEU A 303 -7.20 -12.75 3.70
N GLY A 304 -6.59 -13.88 3.36
CA GLY A 304 -6.55 -15.06 4.22
C GLY A 304 -5.30 -15.06 5.10
N GLU A 305 -5.45 -15.46 6.35
CA GLU A 305 -4.34 -15.58 7.29
C GLU A 305 -4.52 -16.84 8.15
N ALA A 306 -3.46 -17.63 8.28
CA ALA A 306 -3.40 -18.77 9.19
C ALA A 306 -2.17 -18.61 10.08
N GLY A 307 -2.36 -18.65 11.39
CA GLY A 307 -1.29 -18.34 12.32
C GLY A 307 -1.45 -18.97 13.69
N THR A 308 -0.47 -18.70 14.54
CA THR A 308 -0.48 -19.09 15.94
C THR A 308 0.12 -17.99 16.79
N ARG A 309 -0.45 -17.80 17.98
CA ARG A 309 0.16 -17.04 19.06
C ARG A 309 0.63 -17.99 20.16
N VAL A 310 1.83 -17.77 20.67
CA VAL A 310 2.39 -18.54 21.79
C VAL A 310 2.86 -17.56 22.84
N GLY A 311 2.42 -17.71 24.09
CA GLY A 311 2.83 -16.83 25.17
C GLY A 311 2.80 -17.50 26.53
N TYR A 312 3.16 -16.74 27.55
CA TYR A 312 3.28 -17.25 28.91
C TYR A 312 2.74 -16.26 29.93
N ASP A 313 1.95 -16.72 30.89
CA ASP A 313 1.38 -15.91 31.96
C ASP A 313 2.40 -15.83 33.13
N PHE A 314 3.04 -14.67 33.31
CA PHE A 314 3.95 -14.40 34.43
C PHE A 314 3.25 -13.61 35.54
N ALA A 315 3.21 -14.16 36.75
CA ALA A 315 2.81 -13.42 37.93
C ALA A 315 3.95 -12.47 38.38
N VAL A 316 3.67 -11.16 38.41
CA VAL A 316 4.62 -10.12 38.83
C VAL A 316 3.95 -9.28 39.93
N GLY A 317 4.20 -9.64 41.19
CA GLY A 317 3.54 -9.02 42.33
C GLY A 317 2.03 -9.23 42.28
N ASN A 318 1.26 -8.13 42.16
CA ASN A 318 -0.20 -8.16 42.03
C ASN A 318 -0.69 -8.09 40.57
N ALA A 319 0.23 -8.09 39.59
CA ALA A 319 -0.08 -7.99 38.17
C ALA A 319 0.24 -9.32 37.46
N THR A 320 -0.39 -9.53 36.30
CA THR A 320 -0.04 -10.62 35.37
C THR A 320 0.50 -10.01 34.08
N VAL A 321 1.69 -10.42 33.67
CA VAL A 321 2.35 -10.00 32.43
C VAL A 321 2.42 -11.18 31.48
N LYS A 322 2.02 -10.95 30.22
CA LYS A 322 1.85 -11.97 29.19
C LYS A 322 2.66 -11.60 27.95
N PRO A 323 3.98 -11.88 27.90
CA PRO A 323 4.74 -11.82 26.65
C PRO A 323 4.26 -12.93 25.70
N TYR A 324 4.27 -12.64 24.41
CA TYR A 324 3.89 -13.58 23.37
C TYR A 324 4.63 -13.34 22.06
N LEU A 325 4.64 -14.39 21.23
CA LEU A 325 5.10 -14.38 19.85
C LEU A 325 3.94 -14.73 18.93
N ASN A 326 3.89 -14.11 17.76
CA ASN A 326 2.95 -14.37 16.67
C ASN A 326 3.71 -14.91 15.46
N LEU A 327 3.16 -15.94 14.82
CA LEU A 327 3.64 -16.45 13.54
C LEU A 327 2.42 -16.66 12.64
N ALA A 328 2.44 -16.14 11.42
CA ALA A 328 1.35 -16.31 10.48
C ALA A 328 1.84 -16.40 9.02
N ALA A 329 1.11 -17.16 8.23
CA ALA A 329 1.15 -17.13 6.77
C ALA A 329 -0.10 -16.41 6.27
N LEU A 330 0.07 -15.55 5.28
CA LEU A 330 -0.97 -14.71 4.70
C LEU A 330 -1.00 -14.92 3.19
N ASN A 331 -2.18 -14.75 2.59
CA ASN A 331 -2.32 -14.66 1.15
C ASN A 331 -3.41 -13.66 0.79
N GLU A 332 -3.07 -12.68 -0.03
CA GLU A 332 -4.05 -11.78 -0.68
C GLU A 332 -4.53 -12.43 -1.97
N PHE A 333 -5.84 -12.64 -2.07
CA PHE A 333 -6.47 -13.36 -3.18
C PHE A 333 -7.03 -12.43 -4.27
N SER A 334 -7.16 -11.14 -4.00
CA SER A 334 -7.68 -10.16 -4.96
C SER A 334 -6.57 -9.65 -5.87
N ASP A 335 -6.74 -9.87 -7.18
CA ASP A 335 -5.78 -9.54 -8.23
C ASP A 335 -6.36 -8.61 -9.32
N GLY A 336 -7.55 -8.05 -9.09
CA GLY A 336 -8.37 -7.39 -10.11
C GLY A 336 -8.48 -5.87 -10.06
N ASN A 337 -7.68 -5.18 -9.24
CA ASN A 337 -7.80 -3.74 -8.99
C ASN A 337 -7.22 -2.92 -10.14
N LYS A 338 -8.05 -2.42 -11.05
CA LYS A 338 -7.59 -1.70 -12.25
C LYS A 338 -7.70 -0.19 -12.11
N VAL A 339 -6.68 0.50 -12.59
CA VAL A 339 -6.66 1.96 -12.76
C VAL A 339 -6.41 2.27 -14.23
N ARG A 340 -7.17 3.22 -14.79
CA ARG A 340 -7.10 3.63 -16.19
C ARG A 340 -6.73 5.11 -16.31
N LEU A 341 -5.88 5.42 -17.27
CA LEU A 341 -5.53 6.79 -17.67
C LEU A 341 -5.76 6.89 -19.18
N GLY A 342 -6.81 7.60 -19.59
CA GLY A 342 -7.29 7.52 -20.98
C GLY A 342 -7.64 6.07 -21.36
N ASP A 343 -7.07 5.59 -22.48
CA ASP A 343 -7.32 4.24 -23.02
C ASP A 343 -6.41 3.15 -22.43
N GLU A 344 -5.42 3.50 -21.61
CA GLU A 344 -4.49 2.55 -21.01
C GLU A 344 -4.94 2.13 -19.61
N SER A 345 -4.62 0.89 -19.22
CA SER A 345 -4.95 0.35 -17.90
C SER A 345 -3.78 -0.38 -17.25
N VAL A 346 -3.64 -0.25 -15.93
CA VAL A 346 -2.68 -0.97 -15.10
C VAL A 346 -3.37 -1.63 -13.91
N ASN A 347 -2.75 -2.67 -13.37
CA ASN A 347 -3.25 -3.40 -12.21
C ASN A 347 -2.56 -2.91 -10.94
N ALA A 348 -3.31 -2.23 -10.07
CA ALA A 348 -2.86 -1.70 -8.80
C ALA A 348 -2.93 -2.73 -7.65
N SER A 349 -3.31 -3.98 -7.92
CA SER A 349 -3.38 -5.03 -6.90
C SER A 349 -2.02 -5.32 -6.28
N ILE A 350 -2.04 -5.70 -5.01
CA ILE A 350 -0.90 -6.23 -4.26
C ILE A 350 -1.32 -7.60 -3.78
N ASP A 351 -1.06 -8.62 -4.58
CA ASP A 351 -1.53 -9.98 -4.34
C ASP A 351 -0.40 -10.89 -3.84
N GLY A 352 -0.77 -12.13 -3.54
CA GLY A 352 0.21 -13.18 -3.24
C GLY A 352 0.48 -13.41 -1.76
N ALA A 353 1.48 -14.27 -1.52
CA ALA A 353 1.75 -14.84 -0.22
C ALA A 353 2.77 -14.02 0.57
N ALA A 354 2.58 -13.97 1.88
CA ALA A 354 3.50 -13.34 2.81
C ALA A 354 3.59 -14.12 4.13
N PHE A 355 4.68 -13.91 4.86
CA PHE A 355 4.84 -14.39 6.24
C PHE A 355 4.91 -13.21 7.19
N ARG A 356 4.25 -13.34 8.35
CA ARG A 356 4.27 -12.37 9.44
C ARG A 356 4.86 -13.01 10.68
N VAL A 357 5.80 -12.32 11.31
CA VAL A 357 6.36 -12.66 12.61
C VAL A 357 6.22 -11.47 13.52
N GLY A 358 5.73 -11.69 14.73
CA GLY A 358 5.51 -10.63 15.70
C GLY A 358 5.86 -11.02 17.11
N ALA A 359 6.02 -10.00 17.95
CA ALA A 359 6.21 -10.15 19.38
C ALA A 359 5.41 -9.07 20.09
N GLY A 360 4.90 -9.40 21.27
CA GLY A 360 4.17 -8.44 22.07
C GLY A 360 4.16 -8.79 23.54
N VAL A 361 3.62 -7.87 24.32
CA VAL A 361 3.41 -8.02 25.75
C VAL A 361 2.07 -7.40 26.12
N GLN A 362 1.36 -8.05 27.03
CA GLN A 362 0.16 -7.51 27.65
C GLN A 362 0.30 -7.59 29.16
N ALA A 363 -0.26 -6.62 29.88
CA ALA A 363 -0.29 -6.63 31.34
C ALA A 363 -1.64 -6.15 31.87
N ASP A 364 -2.15 -6.87 32.87
CA ASP A 364 -3.23 -6.38 33.73
C ASP A 364 -2.58 -5.58 34.87
N ILE A 365 -2.48 -4.25 34.70
CA ILE A 365 -1.73 -3.34 35.59
C ILE A 365 -2.45 -3.20 36.94
N THR A 366 -3.77 -3.05 36.89
CA THR A 366 -4.65 -3.03 38.07
C THR A 366 -5.87 -3.90 37.81
N LYS A 367 -6.80 -3.99 38.77
CA LYS A 367 -8.09 -4.67 38.57
C LYS A 367 -8.95 -4.04 37.47
N ASN A 368 -8.70 -2.77 37.15
CA ASN A 368 -9.54 -1.96 36.25
C ASN A 368 -8.71 -1.32 35.12
N MET A 369 -7.45 -1.71 34.95
CA MET A 369 -6.58 -1.13 33.91
C MET A 369 -5.66 -2.19 33.32
N GLY A 370 -5.62 -2.23 31.99
CA GLY A 370 -4.69 -3.05 31.21
C GLY A 370 -3.91 -2.22 30.21
N ALA A 371 -2.79 -2.78 29.75
CA ALA A 371 -2.04 -2.25 28.62
C ALA A 371 -1.45 -3.39 27.79
N TYR A 372 -1.23 -3.13 26.52
CA TYR A 372 -0.58 -4.06 25.60
C TYR A 372 0.21 -3.32 24.54
N ALA A 373 1.25 -3.97 24.04
CA ALA A 373 2.05 -3.49 22.92
C ALA A 373 2.47 -4.68 22.05
N SER A 374 2.47 -4.51 20.74
CA SER A 374 2.98 -5.49 19.78
C SER A 374 3.73 -4.82 18.65
N LEU A 375 4.68 -5.56 18.09
CA LEU A 375 5.39 -5.23 16.87
C LEU A 375 5.36 -6.45 15.94
N ASP A 376 5.16 -6.19 14.65
CA ASP A 376 5.08 -7.19 13.59
C ASP A 376 6.01 -6.81 12.43
N TYR A 377 6.63 -7.84 11.85
CA TYR A 377 7.36 -7.80 10.58
C TYR A 377 6.62 -8.70 9.58
N THR A 378 6.32 -8.18 8.39
CA THR A 378 5.70 -8.96 7.30
C THR A 378 6.55 -8.93 6.05
N LYS A 379 6.75 -10.07 5.39
CA LYS A 379 7.50 -10.18 4.13
C LYS A 379 6.85 -11.17 3.16
N GLY A 380 6.68 -10.73 1.92
CA GLY A 380 6.37 -11.52 0.73
C GLY A 380 7.16 -10.97 -0.46
N ASP A 381 6.76 -11.37 -1.67
CA ASP A 381 7.39 -10.90 -2.91
C ASP A 381 7.06 -9.42 -3.15
N ASP A 382 5.77 -9.05 -3.05
CA ASP A 382 5.24 -7.71 -3.32
C ASP A 382 4.95 -6.88 -2.06
N ILE A 383 5.22 -7.44 -0.88
CA ILE A 383 4.95 -6.82 0.43
C ILE A 383 6.18 -6.89 1.32
N GLU A 384 6.60 -5.77 1.89
CA GLU A 384 7.51 -5.72 3.02
C GLU A 384 7.07 -4.65 4.03
N ASN A 385 6.65 -5.10 5.20
CA ASN A 385 6.30 -4.25 6.32
C ASN A 385 7.41 -4.39 7.37
N PRO A 386 8.48 -3.58 7.30
CA PRO A 386 9.65 -3.75 8.17
C PRO A 386 9.34 -3.52 9.65
N LEU A 387 8.33 -2.70 9.95
CA LEU A 387 7.87 -2.44 11.30
C LEU A 387 6.41 -1.97 11.26
N GLN A 388 5.52 -2.74 11.87
CA GLN A 388 4.18 -2.30 12.23
C GLN A 388 3.96 -2.54 13.71
N GLY A 389 3.19 -1.70 14.37
CA GLY A 389 2.99 -1.81 15.80
C GLY A 389 1.71 -1.19 16.29
N VAL A 390 1.31 -1.67 17.46
CA VAL A 390 0.14 -1.21 18.20
C VAL A 390 0.53 -1.06 19.66
N VAL A 391 0.07 0.01 20.30
CA VAL A 391 0.16 0.23 21.75
C VAL A 391 -1.20 0.64 22.25
N GLY A 392 -1.75 -0.14 23.18
CA GLY A 392 -3.10 0.04 23.71
C GLY A 392 -3.14 0.17 25.23
N ILE A 393 -4.10 0.96 25.71
CA ILE A 393 -4.46 1.08 27.13
C ILE A 393 -5.97 0.94 27.24
N ASN A 394 -6.44 0.22 28.25
CA ASN A 394 -7.86 0.02 28.52
C ASN A 394 -8.19 0.27 29.99
N VAL A 395 -9.35 0.88 30.24
CA VAL A 395 -9.97 1.03 31.56
C VAL A 395 -11.23 0.17 31.59
N THR A 396 -11.27 -0.80 32.49
CA THR A 396 -12.27 -1.87 32.53
C THR A 396 -13.16 -1.77 33.77
N TRP A 397 -14.40 -2.23 33.67
CA TRP A 397 -15.38 -2.23 34.77
C TRP A 397 -15.46 -3.54 35.55
#